data_AF-A0A081BHM1-F1
#
_entry.id   AF-A0A081BHM1-F1
#
_cell.length_a   1.000
_cell.length_b   1.000
_cell.length_c   1.000
_cell.angle_alpha   90.00
_cell.angle_beta   90.00
_cell.angle_gamma   90.00
#
_symmetry.space_group_name_H-M   'P 1'
#
loop_
_entity.id
_entity.type
_entity.pdbx_description
1 polymer ?
#
loop_
_entity_poly.entity_id
_entity_poly.type
_entity_poly.pdbx_seq_one_letter_code
_entity_poly.pdbx_strand_id
1 'polypeptide(L)'
;MVVILLLVAIFKPMGSTAGQVVTGAWRHGAMTNGIIQGYQTMDALASVEFGVVVITAIKVFGVKNETRVAHLTIKAGVIAASAMAVLYAGLAYIGATSLGHFKVAADGGVALGQITQYFFGNAGVYILAIMATITCMTTAIGVTTSFATAFSSMFPRFGYKTYVVIVSVISFGVSNFGFATIINAAVPFLMFIYPLCITLILLSLASPFFNRARVVYIMTTIFTIVPSIVDGLNAAPAFIAKSAFVQTLIQLDSKYLPFFAQGLAWLVPAIIGFVIGIGIYAVQRIRETKAVTAGE
;
A
#
# COMPACT_ATOMS: atom_id res chain seq x y z
N MET A 1 -19.47 14.52 -1.87
CA MET A 1 -20.15 13.96 -0.69
C MET A 1 -19.25 13.84 0.52
N VAL A 2 -18.14 13.08 0.48
CA VAL A 2 -17.25 12.91 1.65
C VAL A 2 -16.82 14.25 2.25
N VAL A 3 -16.40 15.22 1.44
CA VAL A 3 -16.07 16.58 1.93
C VAL A 3 -17.24 17.26 2.65
N ILE A 4 -18.47 17.11 2.15
CA ILE A 4 -19.67 17.67 2.78
C ILE A 4 -19.93 16.98 4.13
N LEU A 5 -19.79 15.65 4.17
CA LEU A 5 -19.88 14.86 5.39
C LEU A 5 -18.82 15.29 6.41
N LEU A 6 -17.60 15.57 5.97
CA LEU A 6 -16.52 16.11 6.81
C LEU A 6 -16.89 17.46 7.41
N LEU A 7 -17.36 18.40 6.59
CA LEU A 7 -17.76 19.72 7.06
C LEU A 7 -18.91 19.62 8.08
N VAL A 8 -19.96 18.87 7.77
CA VAL A 8 -21.10 18.70 8.68
C VAL A 8 -20.68 18.09 10.01
N ALA A 9 -19.82 17.06 9.99
CA ALA A 9 -19.39 16.40 11.21
C ALA A 9 -18.42 17.23 12.05
N ILE A 10 -17.67 18.17 11.46
CA ILE A 10 -16.86 19.15 12.22
C ILE A 10 -17.77 20.15 12.94
N PHE A 11 -18.82 20.64 12.29
CA PHE A 11 -19.75 21.60 12.90
C PHE A 11 -20.75 20.96 13.87
N LYS A 12 -21.12 19.69 13.65
CA LYS A 12 -22.01 18.91 14.51
C LYS A 12 -21.44 17.50 14.71
N PRO A 13 -20.43 17.34 15.59
CA PRO A 13 -19.88 16.02 15.87
C PRO A 13 -20.93 15.13 16.53
N MET A 14 -20.90 13.83 16.21
CA MET A 14 -21.84 12.85 16.78
C MET A 14 -21.61 12.68 18.28
N GLY A 15 -20.40 12.92 18.78
CA GLY A 15 -20.09 12.82 20.19
C GLY A 15 -18.73 13.39 20.51
N SER A 16 -18.38 13.37 21.80
CA SER A 16 -17.03 13.73 22.24
C SER A 16 -16.06 12.59 22.00
N THR A 17 -14.85 12.93 21.55
CA THR A 17 -13.72 11.99 21.50
C THR A 17 -13.10 11.78 22.90
N ALA A 18 -13.32 12.72 23.83
CA ALA A 18 -12.81 12.62 25.19
C ALA A 18 -13.60 11.57 25.99
N GLY A 19 -12.92 10.52 26.43
CA GLY A 19 -13.49 9.41 27.22
C GLY A 19 -13.80 8.13 26.42
N GLN A 20 -13.63 8.15 25.09
CA GLN A 20 -13.76 6.93 24.28
C GLN A 20 -12.60 5.97 24.54
N VAL A 21 -12.91 4.68 24.66
CA VAL A 21 -11.89 3.65 24.91
C VAL A 21 -11.00 3.53 23.68
N VAL A 22 -9.76 3.98 23.80
CA VAL A 22 -8.74 3.78 22.75
C VAL A 22 -8.46 2.29 22.64
N THR A 23 -8.71 1.72 21.47
CA THR A 23 -8.40 0.31 21.19
C THR A 23 -6.90 0.06 21.37
N GLY A 24 -6.54 -1.11 21.90
CA GLY A 24 -5.16 -1.40 22.35
C GLY A 24 -4.09 -1.16 21.29
N ALA A 25 -4.39 -1.45 20.01
CA ALA A 25 -3.50 -1.19 18.88
C ALA A 25 -3.13 0.31 18.76
N TRP A 26 -4.09 1.21 18.92
CA TRP A 26 -3.87 2.64 18.72
C TRP A 26 -3.25 3.34 19.92
N ARG A 27 -3.28 2.72 21.11
CA ARG A 27 -2.79 3.35 22.36
C ARG A 27 -1.26 3.49 22.43
N HIS A 28 -0.52 2.50 21.94
CA HIS A 28 0.95 2.46 22.03
C HIS A 28 1.66 2.39 20.67
N GLY A 29 0.90 2.42 19.56
CA GLY A 29 1.46 2.20 18.22
C GLY A 29 0.65 2.87 17.10
N ALA A 30 0.05 4.04 17.34
CA ALA A 30 -0.79 4.72 16.35
C ALA A 30 -0.09 4.96 15.00
N MET A 31 1.19 5.37 15.02
CA MET A 31 1.96 5.58 13.80
C MET A 31 2.17 4.27 13.02
N THR A 32 2.65 3.22 13.71
CA THR A 32 2.92 1.95 13.05
C THR A 32 1.65 1.26 12.56
N ASN A 33 0.57 1.31 13.35
CA ASN A 33 -0.74 0.84 12.90
C ASN A 33 -1.24 1.65 11.71
N GLY A 34 -1.05 2.96 11.68
CA GLY A 34 -1.37 3.80 10.52
C GLY A 34 -0.65 3.33 9.25
N ILE A 35 0.64 3.01 9.35
CA ILE A 35 1.43 2.47 8.22
C ILE A 35 0.86 1.13 7.74
N ILE A 36 0.60 0.19 8.66
CA ILE A 36 0.05 -1.13 8.32
C ILE A 36 -1.35 -1.01 7.71
N GLN A 37 -2.22 -0.17 8.27
CA GLN A 37 -3.55 0.07 7.70
C GLN A 37 -3.43 0.71 6.30
N GLY A 38 -2.40 1.54 6.09
CA GLY A 38 -2.03 2.04 4.78
C GLY A 38 -1.78 0.94 3.74
N TYR A 39 -1.30 -0.25 4.13
CA TYR A 39 -1.07 -1.34 3.18
C TYR A 39 -2.38 -1.83 2.54
N GLN A 40 -3.49 -1.75 3.28
CA GLN A 40 -4.81 -2.16 2.78
C GLN A 40 -5.36 -1.21 1.71
N THR A 41 -4.83 0.01 1.59
CA THR A 41 -5.23 0.95 0.53
C THR A 41 -4.77 0.51 -0.85
N MET A 42 -3.73 -0.33 -0.93
CA MET A 42 -3.12 -0.80 -2.19
C MET A 42 -2.47 0.30 -3.05
N ASP A 43 -2.46 1.57 -2.61
CA ASP A 43 -2.00 2.72 -3.40
C ASP A 43 -0.53 2.63 -3.81
N ALA A 44 0.34 2.13 -2.93
CA ALA A 44 1.77 2.00 -3.24
C ALA A 44 2.02 0.95 -4.34
N LEU A 45 1.35 -0.21 -4.26
CA LEU A 45 1.43 -1.25 -5.28
C LEU A 45 0.86 -0.78 -6.62
N ALA A 46 -0.32 -0.15 -6.55
CA ALA A 46 -0.98 0.45 -7.70
C ALA A 46 -0.07 1.48 -8.40
N SER A 47 0.68 2.29 -7.65
CA SER A 47 1.58 3.29 -8.24
C SER A 47 2.70 2.69 -9.11
N VAL A 48 3.21 1.50 -8.74
CA VAL A 48 4.26 0.81 -9.51
C VAL A 48 3.70 0.26 -10.82
N GLU A 49 2.47 -0.24 -10.79
CA GLU A 49 1.79 -0.76 -11.98
C GLU A 49 1.29 0.37 -12.91
N PHE A 50 0.63 1.39 -12.34
CA PHE A 50 0.02 2.50 -13.07
C PHE A 50 1.03 3.57 -13.51
N GLY A 51 2.26 3.54 -12.99
CA GLY A 51 3.26 4.58 -13.27
C GLY A 51 3.48 4.79 -14.77
N VAL A 52 3.55 3.71 -15.56
CA VAL A 52 3.71 3.79 -17.02
C VAL A 52 2.51 4.45 -17.69
N VAL A 53 1.30 4.12 -17.26
CA VAL A 53 0.06 4.69 -17.81
C VAL A 53 -0.01 6.19 -17.53
N VAL A 54 0.31 6.61 -16.29
CA VAL A 54 0.35 8.03 -15.90
C VAL A 54 1.40 8.80 -16.71
N ILE A 55 2.62 8.26 -16.84
CA ILE A 55 3.68 8.88 -17.65
C ILE A 55 3.25 9.01 -19.11
N THR A 56 2.63 7.97 -19.67
CA THR A 56 2.13 7.97 -21.05
C THR A 56 1.04 9.02 -21.25
N ALA A 57 0.10 9.11 -20.31
CA ALA A 57 -0.96 10.13 -20.35
C ALA A 57 -0.39 11.56 -20.33
N ILE A 58 0.61 11.84 -19.48
CA ILE A 58 1.27 13.16 -19.44
C ILE A 58 2.00 13.46 -20.77
N LYS A 59 2.65 12.46 -21.37
CA LYS A 59 3.31 12.61 -22.68
C LYS A 59 2.32 12.90 -23.80
N VAL A 60 1.11 12.33 -23.75
CA VAL A 60 0.02 12.59 -24.72
C VAL A 60 -0.43 14.06 -24.68
N PHE A 61 -0.36 14.73 -23.52
CA PHE A 61 -0.60 16.18 -23.41
C PHE A 61 0.51 17.06 -24.02
N GLY A 62 1.47 16.49 -24.74
CA GLY A 62 2.50 17.21 -25.50
C GLY A 62 3.78 17.52 -24.70
N VAL A 63 3.90 17.03 -23.46
CA VAL A 63 5.11 17.21 -22.64
C VAL A 63 6.17 16.18 -23.03
N LYS A 64 7.17 16.61 -23.81
CA LYS A 64 8.24 15.73 -24.33
C LYS A 64 9.47 15.61 -23.42
N ASN A 65 9.72 16.60 -22.54
CA ASN A 65 10.91 16.61 -21.69
C ASN A 65 10.69 15.74 -20.43
N GLU A 66 11.53 14.72 -20.25
CA GLU A 66 11.45 13.76 -19.13
C GLU A 66 11.52 14.42 -17.76
N THR A 67 12.35 15.45 -17.57
CA THR A 67 12.44 16.16 -16.29
C THR A 67 11.17 16.94 -15.99
N ARG A 68 10.55 17.50 -17.04
CA ARG A 68 9.26 18.20 -16.92
C ARG A 68 8.12 17.25 -16.62
N VAL A 69 8.11 16.05 -17.21
CA VAL A 69 7.16 14.98 -16.86
C VAL A 69 7.32 14.62 -15.38
N ALA A 70 8.54 14.37 -14.91
CA ALA A 70 8.79 14.04 -13.50
C ALA A 70 8.31 15.14 -12.54
N HIS A 71 8.63 16.41 -12.81
CA HIS A 71 8.18 17.53 -11.99
C HIS A 71 6.66 17.68 -11.95
N LEU A 72 5.98 17.52 -13.09
CA LEU A 72 4.51 17.59 -13.15
C LEU A 72 3.88 16.44 -12.35
N THR A 73 4.42 15.22 -12.49
CA THR A 73 3.97 14.06 -11.72
C THR A 73 4.14 14.28 -10.22
N ILE A 74 5.30 14.77 -9.78
CA ILE A 74 5.55 15.07 -8.35
C ILE A 74 4.57 16.13 -7.84
N LYS A 75 4.39 17.24 -8.58
CA LYS A 75 3.48 18.31 -8.17
C LYS A 75 2.03 17.82 -8.07
N ALA A 76 1.56 17.07 -9.05
CA ALA A 76 0.23 16.46 -9.02
C ALA A 76 0.09 15.47 -7.86
N GLY A 77 1.11 14.62 -7.64
CA GLY A 77 1.16 13.64 -6.56
C GLY A 77 1.10 14.28 -5.17
N VAL A 78 1.88 15.35 -4.93
CA VAL A 78 1.87 16.07 -3.64
C VAL A 78 0.50 16.71 -3.36
N ILE A 79 -0.14 17.30 -4.37
CA ILE A 79 -1.49 17.86 -4.23
C ILE A 79 -2.49 16.76 -3.88
N ALA A 80 -2.47 15.64 -4.61
CA ALA A 80 -3.35 14.51 -4.38
C ALA A 80 -3.13 13.87 -3.00
N ALA A 81 -1.88 13.62 -2.61
CA ALA A 81 -1.52 13.05 -1.32
C ALA A 81 -1.94 13.96 -0.15
N SER A 82 -1.75 15.27 -0.28
CA SER A 82 -2.16 16.24 0.74
C SER A 82 -3.69 16.27 0.90
N ALA A 83 -4.43 16.27 -0.21
CA ALA A 83 -5.89 16.20 -0.17
C ALA A 83 -6.37 14.90 0.49
N MET A 84 -5.76 13.75 0.14
CA MET A 84 -6.09 12.46 0.74
C MET A 84 -5.77 12.40 2.24
N ALA A 85 -4.65 12.98 2.67
CA ALA A 85 -4.28 13.06 4.09
C ALA A 85 -5.34 13.82 4.90
N VAL A 86 -5.83 14.96 4.39
CA VAL A 86 -6.90 15.73 5.03
C VAL A 86 -8.21 14.92 5.08
N LEU A 87 -8.58 14.25 3.99
CA LEU A 87 -9.78 13.43 3.94
C LEU A 87 -9.74 12.27 4.95
N TYR A 88 -8.61 11.55 5.03
CA TYR A 88 -8.45 10.44 5.97
C TYR A 88 -8.36 10.89 7.42
N ALA A 89 -7.69 12.01 7.71
CA ALA A 89 -7.72 12.60 9.06
C ALA A 89 -9.14 12.97 9.48
N GLY A 90 -9.91 13.56 8.56
CA GLY A 90 -11.32 13.87 8.79
C GLY A 90 -12.17 12.61 9.00
N LEU A 91 -12.00 11.58 8.18
CA LEU A 91 -12.74 10.32 8.33
C LEU A 91 -12.40 9.60 9.63
N ALA A 92 -11.13 9.63 10.05
CA ALA A 92 -10.71 9.10 11.34
C ALA A 92 -11.34 9.86 12.51
N TYR A 93 -11.41 11.19 12.43
CA TYR A 93 -12.10 12.02 13.42
C TYR A 93 -13.58 11.66 13.52
N ILE A 94 -14.28 11.52 12.39
CA ILE A 94 -15.70 11.18 12.38
C ILE A 94 -15.91 9.77 12.91
N GLY A 95 -15.10 8.81 12.49
CA GLY A 95 -15.14 7.44 13.00
C GLY A 95 -14.90 7.36 14.51
N ALA A 96 -14.08 8.24 15.08
CA ALA A 96 -13.90 8.33 16.53
C ALA A 96 -15.12 8.94 17.22
N THR A 97 -15.70 10.01 16.67
CA THR A 97 -16.90 10.66 17.26
C THR A 97 -18.16 9.81 17.12
N SER A 98 -18.25 8.94 16.11
CA SER A 98 -19.42 8.08 15.89
C SER A 98 -19.59 7.04 17.01
N LEU A 99 -18.51 6.72 17.74
CA LEU A 99 -18.54 5.85 18.93
C LEU A 99 -19.38 6.42 20.08
N GLY A 100 -19.71 7.73 20.05
CA GLY A 100 -20.68 8.32 20.98
C GLY A 100 -22.11 7.82 20.80
N HIS A 101 -22.46 7.32 19.61
CA HIS A 101 -23.80 6.83 19.27
C HIS A 101 -23.83 5.38 18.81
N PHE A 102 -22.76 4.89 18.20
CA PHE A 102 -22.66 3.56 17.64
C PHE A 102 -21.58 2.74 18.35
N LYS A 103 -21.72 1.41 18.30
CA LYS A 103 -20.61 0.51 18.64
C LYS A 103 -19.64 0.43 17.48
N VAL A 104 -18.42 -0.06 17.74
CA VAL A 104 -17.44 -0.33 16.69
C VAL A 104 -18.07 -1.24 15.62
N ALA A 105 -18.11 -0.75 14.37
CA ALA A 105 -18.69 -1.46 13.25
C ALA A 105 -17.81 -2.66 12.81
N ALA A 106 -18.40 -3.61 12.09
CA ALA A 106 -17.69 -4.76 11.55
C ALA A 106 -16.62 -4.37 10.52
N ASP A 107 -16.90 -3.34 9.71
CA ASP A 107 -15.98 -2.81 8.71
C ASP A 107 -16.24 -1.32 8.42
N GLY A 108 -15.30 -0.70 7.69
CA GLY A 108 -15.35 0.73 7.35
C GLY A 108 -16.49 1.12 6.41
N GLY A 109 -17.00 0.20 5.58
CA GLY A 109 -18.15 0.44 4.72
C GLY A 109 -19.45 0.55 5.52
N VAL A 110 -19.65 -0.38 6.46
CA VAL A 110 -20.78 -0.34 7.41
C VAL A 110 -20.72 0.93 8.26
N ALA A 111 -19.54 1.28 8.79
CA ALA A 111 -19.35 2.50 9.57
C ALA A 111 -19.74 3.75 8.77
N LEU A 112 -19.23 3.89 7.55
CA LEU A 112 -19.52 5.06 6.71
C LEU A 112 -21.00 5.13 6.33
N GLY A 113 -21.65 3.99 6.08
CA GLY A 113 -23.09 3.91 5.84
C GLY A 113 -23.91 4.39 7.04
N GLN A 114 -23.61 3.92 8.25
CA GLN A 114 -24.28 4.33 9.49
C GLN A 114 -24.10 5.82 9.79
N ILE A 115 -22.87 6.32 9.64
CA ILE A 115 -22.55 7.75 9.81
C ILE A 115 -23.31 8.59 8.80
N THR A 116 -23.33 8.17 7.53
CA THR A 116 -24.05 8.89 6.47
C THR A 116 -25.55 8.91 6.73
N GLN A 117 -26.12 7.77 7.15
CA GLN A 117 -27.53 7.67 7.48
C GLN A 117 -27.90 8.57 8.66
N TYR A 118 -27.03 8.69 9.66
CA TYR A 118 -27.25 9.58 10.79
C TYR A 118 -27.31 11.06 10.35
N PHE A 119 -26.37 11.51 9.51
CA PHE A 119 -26.30 12.92 9.12
C PHE A 119 -27.29 13.32 8.02
N PHE A 120 -27.56 12.44 7.07
CA PHE A 120 -28.27 12.76 5.83
C PHE A 120 -29.51 11.89 5.58
N GLY A 121 -29.85 11.01 6.53
CA GLY A 121 -30.96 10.07 6.40
C GLY A 121 -30.78 9.11 5.23
N ASN A 122 -31.89 8.50 4.78
CA ASN A 122 -31.87 7.52 3.70
C ASN A 122 -31.43 8.13 2.36
N ALA A 123 -31.76 9.41 2.10
CA ALA A 123 -31.34 10.12 0.90
C ALA A 123 -29.81 10.16 0.77
N GLY A 124 -29.10 10.43 1.87
CA GLY A 124 -27.64 10.38 1.88
C GLY A 124 -27.09 8.99 1.58
N VAL A 125 -27.70 7.93 2.13
CA VAL A 125 -27.27 6.55 1.88
C VAL A 125 -27.42 6.18 0.40
N TYR A 126 -28.51 6.56 -0.26
CA TYR A 126 -28.67 6.33 -1.70
C TYR A 126 -27.62 7.06 -2.53
N ILE A 127 -27.34 8.33 -2.20
CA ILE A 127 -26.29 9.11 -2.87
C ILE A 127 -24.92 8.45 -2.64
N LEU A 128 -24.63 8.01 -1.43
CA LEU A 128 -23.38 7.30 -1.09
C LEU A 128 -23.23 6.04 -1.94
N ALA A 129 -24.28 5.22 -2.04
CA ALA A 129 -24.26 3.99 -2.81
C ALA A 129 -24.00 4.25 -4.30
N ILE A 130 -24.67 5.24 -4.90
CA ILE A 130 -24.47 5.62 -6.30
C ILE A 130 -23.04 6.13 -6.52
N MET A 131 -22.57 7.05 -5.68
CA MET A 131 -21.22 7.61 -5.80
C MET A 131 -20.14 6.54 -5.61
N ALA A 132 -20.28 5.69 -4.59
CA ALA A 132 -19.36 4.59 -4.33
C ALA A 132 -19.31 3.62 -5.52
N THR A 133 -20.46 3.29 -6.13
CA THR A 133 -20.50 2.44 -7.33
C THR A 133 -19.71 3.06 -8.47
N ILE A 134 -19.91 4.35 -8.76
CA ILE A 134 -19.20 5.05 -9.84
C ILE A 134 -17.70 5.12 -9.57
N THR A 135 -17.30 5.48 -8.35
CA THR A 135 -15.88 5.60 -7.96
C THR A 135 -15.16 4.24 -7.95
N CYS A 136 -15.81 3.19 -7.45
CA CYS A 136 -15.25 1.84 -7.48
C CYS A 136 -15.17 1.31 -8.92
N MET A 137 -16.11 1.65 -9.80
CA MET A 137 -16.07 1.29 -11.21
C MET A 137 -14.84 1.89 -11.91
N THR A 138 -14.53 3.18 -11.70
CA THR A 138 -13.34 3.80 -12.31
C THR A 138 -12.04 3.15 -11.85
N THR A 139 -11.97 2.76 -10.57
CA THR A 139 -10.81 2.07 -10.01
C THR A 139 -10.67 0.66 -10.57
N ALA A 140 -11.78 -0.10 -10.64
CA ALA A 140 -11.80 -1.45 -11.22
C ALA A 140 -11.37 -1.44 -12.69
N ILE A 141 -11.79 -0.45 -13.48
CA ILE A 141 -11.35 -0.24 -14.86
C ILE A 141 -9.84 0.05 -14.90
N GLY A 142 -9.34 0.96 -14.05
CA GLY A 142 -7.92 1.31 -13.99
C GLY A 142 -7.01 0.11 -13.70
N VAL A 143 -7.33 -0.67 -12.66
CA VAL A 143 -6.58 -1.88 -12.26
C VAL A 143 -6.63 -2.94 -13.37
N THR A 144 -7.84 -3.22 -13.88
CA THR A 144 -8.04 -4.26 -14.90
C THR A 144 -7.30 -3.95 -16.20
N THR A 145 -7.35 -2.71 -16.66
CA THR A 145 -6.67 -2.30 -17.90
C THR A 145 -5.16 -2.35 -17.74
N SER A 146 -4.62 -1.87 -16.62
CA SER A 146 -3.17 -1.86 -16.39
C SER A 146 -2.62 -3.27 -16.18
N PHE A 147 -3.35 -4.13 -15.47
CA PHE A 147 -3.01 -5.53 -15.30
C PHE A 147 -2.94 -6.23 -16.65
N ALA A 148 -3.97 -6.05 -17.49
CA ALA A 148 -4.00 -6.65 -18.82
C ALA A 148 -2.88 -6.11 -19.72
N THR A 149 -2.56 -4.81 -19.65
CA THR A 149 -1.42 -4.23 -20.38
C THR A 149 -0.10 -4.82 -19.91
N ALA A 150 0.17 -4.82 -18.60
CA ALA A 150 1.39 -5.35 -18.01
C ALA A 150 1.57 -6.84 -18.34
N PHE A 151 0.55 -7.67 -18.11
CA PHE A 151 0.61 -9.10 -18.39
C PHE A 151 0.73 -9.41 -19.88
N SER A 152 0.06 -8.68 -20.76
CA SER A 152 0.22 -8.87 -22.21
C SER A 152 1.65 -8.54 -22.69
N SER A 153 2.32 -7.58 -22.04
CA SER A 153 3.71 -7.23 -22.36
C SER A 153 4.72 -8.25 -21.83
N MET A 154 4.47 -8.82 -20.64
CA MET A 154 5.35 -9.78 -19.98
C MET A 154 5.15 -11.21 -20.53
N PHE A 155 3.92 -11.58 -20.88
CA PHE A 155 3.53 -12.88 -21.40
C PHE A 155 2.75 -12.72 -22.71
N PRO A 156 3.44 -12.51 -23.85
CA PRO A 156 2.81 -12.26 -25.16
C PRO A 156 2.06 -13.47 -25.75
N ARG A 157 1.85 -14.54 -24.97
CA ARG A 157 1.12 -15.74 -25.38
C ARG A 157 -0.39 -15.51 -25.48
N PHE A 158 -0.94 -14.59 -24.67
CA PHE A 158 -2.36 -14.23 -24.70
C PHE A 158 -2.54 -12.74 -25.00
N GLY A 159 -3.60 -12.40 -25.72
CA GLY A 159 -3.92 -11.01 -26.04
C GLY A 159 -4.49 -10.25 -24.85
N TYR A 160 -4.39 -8.91 -24.89
CA TYR A 160 -4.95 -7.99 -23.89
C TYR A 160 -6.40 -8.32 -23.50
N LYS A 161 -7.27 -8.57 -24.49
CA LYS A 161 -8.70 -8.89 -24.24
C LYS A 161 -8.88 -10.15 -23.39
N THR A 162 -8.03 -11.16 -23.57
CA THR A 162 -8.09 -12.40 -22.80
C THR A 162 -7.78 -12.14 -21.33
N TYR A 163 -6.74 -11.36 -21.04
CA TYR A 163 -6.40 -10.98 -19.66
C TYR A 163 -7.52 -10.16 -18.99
N VAL A 164 -8.13 -9.22 -19.72
CA VAL A 164 -9.28 -8.45 -19.22
C VAL A 164 -10.45 -9.37 -18.83
N VAL A 165 -10.80 -10.35 -19.66
CA VAL A 165 -11.89 -11.29 -19.37
C VAL A 165 -11.55 -12.17 -18.17
N ILE A 166 -10.34 -12.74 -18.12
CA ILE A 166 -9.89 -13.60 -17.03
C ILE A 166 -9.96 -12.86 -15.69
N VAL A 167 -9.36 -11.66 -15.61
CA VAL A 167 -9.32 -10.91 -14.36
C VAL A 167 -10.72 -10.45 -13.94
N SER A 168 -11.59 -10.10 -14.89
CA SER A 168 -12.97 -9.70 -14.60
C SER A 168 -13.79 -10.86 -14.05
N VAL A 169 -13.69 -12.06 -14.64
CA VAL A 169 -14.41 -13.26 -14.18
C VAL A 169 -13.92 -13.70 -12.80
N ILE A 170 -12.60 -13.71 -12.58
CA ILE A 170 -12.03 -14.04 -11.27
C ILE A 170 -12.47 -13.02 -10.22
N SER A 171 -12.38 -11.72 -10.52
CA SER A 171 -12.80 -10.65 -9.61
C SER A 171 -14.28 -10.72 -9.28
N PHE A 172 -15.13 -11.03 -10.27
CA PHE A 172 -16.54 -11.26 -10.05
C PHE A 172 -16.77 -12.43 -9.09
N GLY A 173 -16.10 -13.57 -9.30
CA GLY A 173 -16.15 -14.71 -8.37
C GLY A 173 -15.76 -14.31 -6.95
N VAL A 174 -14.61 -13.65 -6.79
CA VAL A 174 -14.08 -13.22 -5.48
C VAL A 174 -14.97 -12.19 -4.79
N SER A 175 -15.64 -11.31 -5.54
CA SER A 175 -16.51 -10.27 -4.98
C SER A 175 -17.69 -10.79 -4.16
N ASN A 176 -18.06 -12.07 -4.31
CA ASN A 176 -19.18 -12.69 -3.59
C ASN A 176 -18.84 -13.11 -2.14
N PHE A 177 -17.57 -13.11 -1.72
CA PHE A 177 -17.15 -13.60 -0.39
C PHE A 177 -17.29 -12.59 0.76
N GLY A 178 -17.72 -11.36 0.46
CA GLY A 178 -17.86 -10.27 1.44
C GLY A 178 -16.55 -9.53 1.73
N PHE A 179 -16.65 -8.24 2.04
CA PHE A 179 -15.51 -7.33 2.15
C PHE A 179 -14.47 -7.78 3.20
N ALA A 180 -14.90 -8.10 4.42
CA ALA A 180 -14.00 -8.51 5.50
C ALA A 180 -13.22 -9.80 5.16
N THR A 181 -13.87 -10.76 4.51
CA THR A 181 -13.23 -12.01 4.07
C THR A 181 -12.18 -11.73 3.00
N ILE A 182 -12.49 -10.89 2.01
CA ILE A 182 -11.58 -10.52 0.93
C ILE A 182 -10.34 -9.81 1.50
N ILE A 183 -10.53 -8.86 2.43
CA ILE A 183 -9.42 -8.17 3.08
C ILE A 183 -8.57 -9.15 3.90
N ASN A 184 -9.18 -9.98 4.74
CA ASN A 184 -8.44 -10.97 5.54
C ASN A 184 -7.67 -11.97 4.68
N ALA A 185 -8.19 -12.34 3.51
CA ALA A 185 -7.47 -13.18 2.55
C ALA A 185 -6.33 -12.43 1.85
N ALA A 186 -6.44 -11.12 1.67
CA ALA A 186 -5.42 -10.28 1.02
C ALA A 186 -4.27 -9.88 1.96
N VAL A 187 -4.54 -9.67 3.27
CA VAL A 187 -3.54 -9.23 4.26
C VAL A 187 -2.22 -10.02 4.25
N PRO A 188 -2.19 -11.36 4.17
CA PRO A 188 -0.95 -12.14 4.08
C PRO A 188 -0.08 -11.75 2.89
N PHE A 189 -0.73 -11.58 1.72
CA PHE A 189 -0.05 -11.17 0.49
C PHE A 189 0.43 -9.73 0.59
N LEU A 190 -0.37 -8.84 1.20
CA LEU A 190 0.00 -7.44 1.40
C LEU A 190 1.23 -7.34 2.31
N MET A 191 1.25 -8.05 3.44
CA MET A 191 2.38 -8.06 4.38
C MET A 191 3.67 -8.58 3.74
N PHE A 192 3.57 -9.48 2.76
CA PHE A 192 4.73 -9.96 2.01
C PHE A 192 5.19 -8.99 0.90
N ILE A 193 4.27 -8.47 0.09
CA ILE A 193 4.62 -7.69 -1.11
C ILE A 193 4.97 -6.24 -0.76
N TYR A 194 4.32 -5.62 0.23
CA TYR A 194 4.54 -4.22 0.58
C TYR A 194 5.98 -3.88 0.96
N PRO A 195 6.64 -4.63 1.85
CA PRO A 195 8.06 -4.41 2.16
C PRO A 195 8.96 -4.36 0.93
N LEU A 196 8.73 -5.30 -0.01
CA LEU A 196 9.48 -5.37 -1.26
C LEU A 196 9.19 -4.17 -2.16
N CYS A 197 7.92 -3.78 -2.27
CA CYS A 197 7.53 -2.61 -3.05
C CYS A 197 8.15 -1.32 -2.49
N ILE A 198 8.03 -1.09 -1.17
CA ILE A 198 8.56 0.11 -0.51
C ILE A 198 10.08 0.18 -0.68
N THR A 199 10.80 -0.92 -0.43
CA THR A 199 12.26 -0.94 -0.59
C THR A 199 12.68 -0.67 -2.03
N LEU A 200 11.98 -1.22 -3.02
CA LEU A 200 12.26 -0.96 -4.44
C LEU A 200 11.96 0.50 -4.85
N ILE A 201 10.89 1.11 -4.32
CA ILE A 201 10.60 2.54 -4.53
C ILE A 201 11.73 3.38 -3.95
N LEU A 202 12.14 3.13 -2.70
CA LEU A 202 13.22 3.86 -2.04
C LEU A 202 14.57 3.69 -2.77
N LEU A 203 14.90 2.47 -3.18
CA LEU A 203 16.10 2.20 -4.00
C LEU A 203 16.05 2.91 -5.35
N SER A 204 14.88 2.99 -5.98
CA SER A 204 14.71 3.68 -7.26
C SER A 204 14.90 5.19 -7.11
N LEU A 205 14.45 5.77 -6.00
CA LEU A 205 14.70 7.17 -5.67
C LEU A 205 16.17 7.43 -5.29
N ALA A 206 16.79 6.51 -4.55
CA ALA A 206 18.20 6.58 -4.15
C ALA A 206 19.18 6.17 -5.26
N SER A 207 18.68 5.62 -6.37
CA SER A 207 19.44 5.10 -7.49
C SER A 207 20.54 6.01 -8.06
N PRO A 208 20.35 7.35 -8.12
CA PRO A 208 21.40 8.26 -8.55
C PRO A 208 22.67 8.23 -7.68
N PHE A 209 22.58 7.86 -6.40
CA PHE A 209 23.73 7.82 -5.50
C PHE A 209 24.69 6.66 -5.77
N PHE A 210 24.21 5.59 -6.42
CA PHE A 210 24.98 4.37 -6.68
C PHE A 210 24.89 3.92 -8.15
N ASN A 211 24.56 4.84 -9.05
CA ASN A 211 24.51 4.62 -10.50
C ASN A 211 23.75 3.35 -10.92
N ARG A 212 22.60 3.08 -10.29
CA ARG A 212 21.76 1.90 -10.57
C ARG A 212 22.50 0.55 -10.39
N ALA A 213 23.54 0.49 -9.55
CA ALA A 213 24.29 -0.73 -9.32
C ALA A 213 23.39 -1.89 -8.86
N ARG A 214 23.36 -2.96 -9.67
CA ARG A 214 22.51 -4.14 -9.46
C ARG A 214 22.73 -4.80 -8.09
N VAL A 215 23.96 -4.75 -7.58
CA VAL A 215 24.34 -5.35 -6.29
C VAL A 215 23.55 -4.73 -5.13
N VAL A 216 23.32 -3.41 -5.14
CA VAL A 216 22.59 -2.72 -4.07
C VAL A 216 21.13 -3.17 -4.04
N TYR A 217 20.50 -3.31 -5.22
CA TYR A 217 19.13 -3.81 -5.34
C TYR A 217 19.01 -5.25 -4.86
N ILE A 218 19.91 -6.14 -5.30
CA ILE A 218 19.87 -7.55 -4.93
C ILE A 218 20.04 -7.73 -3.43
N MET A 219 21.05 -7.10 -2.83
CA MET A 219 21.33 -7.27 -1.40
C MET A 219 20.18 -6.75 -0.54
N THR A 220 19.69 -5.55 -0.81
CA THR A 220 18.53 -5.00 -0.08
C THR A 220 17.31 -5.91 -0.22
N THR A 221 17.03 -6.42 -1.43
CA THR A 221 15.88 -7.28 -1.69
C THR A 221 15.99 -8.63 -0.95
N ILE A 222 17.15 -9.30 -1.00
CA ILE A 222 17.37 -10.59 -0.32
C ILE A 222 17.12 -10.46 1.19
N PHE A 223 17.68 -9.43 1.81
CA PHE A 223 17.50 -9.19 3.25
C PHE A 223 16.07 -8.77 3.61
N THR A 224 15.31 -8.21 2.68
CA THR A 224 13.90 -7.85 2.88
C THR A 224 12.96 -9.05 2.69
N ILE A 225 13.24 -9.94 1.74
CA ILE A 225 12.38 -11.08 1.42
C ILE A 225 12.18 -12.00 2.63
N VAL A 226 13.26 -12.34 3.35
CA VAL A 226 13.21 -13.29 4.47
C VAL A 226 12.20 -12.87 5.55
N PRO A 227 12.31 -11.68 6.17
CA PRO A 227 11.34 -11.24 7.18
C PRO A 227 9.94 -11.01 6.58
N SER A 228 9.84 -10.56 5.32
CA SER A 228 8.53 -10.34 4.68
C SER A 228 7.74 -11.64 4.47
N ILE A 229 8.43 -12.75 4.20
CA ILE A 229 7.79 -14.07 4.14
C ILE A 229 7.25 -14.46 5.51
N VAL A 230 8.03 -14.26 6.57
CA VAL A 230 7.60 -14.60 7.93
C VAL A 230 6.41 -13.74 8.37
N ASP A 231 6.45 -12.43 8.10
CA ASP A 231 5.32 -11.51 8.36
C ASP A 231 4.07 -11.93 7.58
N GLY A 232 4.20 -12.31 6.31
CA GLY A 232 3.10 -12.85 5.50
C GLY A 232 2.53 -14.17 6.05
N LEU A 233 3.38 -15.09 6.50
CA LEU A 233 2.97 -16.36 7.10
C LEU A 233 2.31 -16.17 8.47
N ASN A 234 2.77 -15.20 9.27
CA ASN A 234 2.17 -14.85 10.55
C ASN A 234 0.76 -14.26 10.36
N ALA A 235 0.56 -13.48 9.30
CA ALA A 235 -0.73 -12.92 8.92
C ALA A 235 -1.67 -13.95 8.23
N ALA A 236 -1.17 -15.12 7.85
CA ALA A 236 -1.93 -16.16 7.16
C ALA A 236 -3.05 -16.77 8.05
N PRO A 237 -4.04 -17.47 7.45
CA PRO A 237 -5.09 -18.15 8.20
C PRO A 237 -4.53 -19.05 9.31
N ALA A 238 -5.27 -19.17 10.42
CA ALA A 238 -4.80 -19.82 11.64
C ALA A 238 -4.25 -21.24 11.45
N PHE A 239 -4.72 -21.99 10.44
CA PHE A 239 -4.19 -23.31 10.10
C PHE A 239 -2.72 -23.27 9.65
N ILE A 240 -2.32 -22.21 8.93
CA ILE A 240 -0.94 -22.00 8.46
C ILE A 240 -0.12 -21.35 9.58
N ALA A 241 -0.63 -20.26 10.17
CA ALA A 241 0.09 -19.50 11.19
C ALA A 241 0.42 -20.32 12.45
N LYS A 242 -0.45 -21.28 12.84
CA LYS A 242 -0.24 -22.14 14.02
C LYS A 242 0.56 -23.41 13.73
N SER A 243 1.01 -23.64 12.49
CA SER A 243 1.89 -24.76 12.17
C SER A 243 3.20 -24.66 12.97
N ALA A 244 3.71 -25.79 13.49
CA ALA A 244 4.92 -25.83 14.32
C ALA A 244 6.14 -25.20 13.62
N PHE A 245 6.24 -25.38 12.30
CA PHE A 245 7.30 -24.79 11.49
C PHE A 245 7.20 -23.25 11.46
N VAL A 246 6.00 -22.71 11.23
CA VAL A 246 5.75 -21.26 11.16
C VAL A 246 5.94 -20.62 12.53
N GLN A 247 5.48 -21.26 13.60
CA GLN A 247 5.70 -20.79 14.97
C GLN A 247 7.18 -20.72 15.34
N THR A 248 8.00 -21.68 14.89
CA THR A 248 9.45 -21.64 15.10
C THR A 248 10.09 -20.43 14.40
N LEU A 249 9.69 -20.15 13.16
CA LEU A 249 10.15 -18.97 12.42
C LEU A 249 9.70 -17.66 13.08
N ILE A 250 8.44 -17.58 13.53
CA ILE A 250 7.92 -16.43 14.26
C ILE A 250 8.67 -16.20 15.58
N GLN A 251 9.04 -17.26 16.30
CA GLN A 251 9.82 -17.15 17.54
C GLN A 251 11.25 -16.66 17.29
N LEU A 252 11.86 -17.09 16.20
CA LEU A 252 13.16 -16.58 15.76
C LEU A 252 13.07 -15.09 15.41
N ASP A 253 12.12 -14.71 14.58
CA ASP A 253 11.95 -13.32 14.16
C ASP A 253 11.57 -12.40 15.31
N SER A 254 10.63 -12.80 16.18
CA SER A 254 10.24 -12.00 17.35
C SER A 254 11.37 -11.80 18.37
N LYS A 255 12.34 -12.71 18.42
CA LYS A 255 13.50 -12.61 19.32
C LYS A 255 14.64 -11.77 18.74
N TYR A 256 14.87 -11.85 17.44
CA TYR A 256 16.07 -11.25 16.81
C TYR A 256 15.77 -10.00 15.98
N LEU A 257 14.54 -9.81 15.49
CA LEU A 257 14.17 -8.67 14.66
C LEU A 257 13.44 -7.59 15.48
N PRO A 258 13.99 -6.36 15.51
CA PRO A 258 13.28 -5.23 16.10
C PRO A 258 12.04 -4.90 15.28
N PHE A 259 11.02 -4.35 15.95
CA PHE A 259 9.72 -3.97 15.36
C PHE A 259 8.85 -5.13 14.83
N PHE A 260 9.19 -6.39 15.11
CA PHE A 260 8.33 -7.54 14.78
C PHE A 260 6.92 -7.42 15.38
N ALA A 261 6.82 -7.03 16.67
CA ALA A 261 5.54 -6.82 17.35
C ALA A 261 4.66 -5.74 16.69
N GLN A 262 5.24 -4.94 15.80
CA GLN A 262 4.58 -3.86 15.10
C GLN A 262 4.46 -4.14 13.59
N GLY A 263 4.75 -5.36 13.12
CA GLY A 263 4.64 -5.74 11.70
C GLY A 263 5.61 -5.02 10.75
N LEU A 264 6.74 -4.53 11.28
CA LEU A 264 7.80 -3.86 10.51
C LEU A 264 9.14 -4.61 10.61
N ALA A 265 9.11 -5.94 10.74
CA ALA A 265 10.30 -6.76 10.93
C ALA A 265 11.31 -6.62 9.80
N TRP A 266 10.83 -6.30 8.59
CA TRP A 266 11.63 -6.12 7.38
C TRP A 266 12.51 -4.85 7.36
N LEU A 267 12.16 -3.82 8.15
CA LEU A 267 12.79 -2.49 8.02
C LEU A 267 14.29 -2.53 8.33
N VAL A 268 14.67 -3.15 9.44
CA VAL A 268 16.07 -3.21 9.88
C VAL A 268 16.92 -4.11 8.97
N PRO A 269 16.49 -5.34 8.63
CA PRO A 269 17.16 -6.16 7.61
C PRO A 269 17.33 -5.44 6.27
N ALA A 270 16.31 -4.71 5.80
CA ALA A 270 16.40 -3.94 4.55
C ALA A 270 17.51 -2.87 4.61
N ILE A 271 17.60 -2.12 5.72
CA ILE A 271 18.66 -1.11 5.91
C ILE A 271 20.04 -1.78 5.94
N ILE A 272 20.17 -2.92 6.63
CA ILE A 272 21.44 -3.68 6.66
C ILE A 272 21.83 -4.13 5.25
N GLY A 273 20.90 -4.72 4.49
CA GLY A 273 21.11 -5.15 3.11
C GLY A 273 21.52 -3.99 2.20
N PHE A 274 20.92 -2.81 2.39
CA PHE A 274 21.27 -1.58 1.66
C PHE A 274 22.69 -1.11 1.96
N VAL A 275 23.07 -1.04 3.24
CA VAL A 275 24.43 -0.62 3.67
C VAL A 275 25.48 -1.60 3.14
N ILE A 276 25.24 -2.91 3.25
CA ILE A 276 26.13 -3.94 2.69
C ILE A 276 26.24 -3.78 1.17
N GLY A 277 25.11 -3.58 0.49
CA GLY A 277 25.06 -3.36 -0.95
C GLY A 277 25.92 -2.17 -1.39
N ILE A 278 25.83 -1.05 -0.70
CA ILE A 278 26.67 0.13 -0.94
C ILE A 278 28.13 -0.17 -0.66
N GLY A 279 28.45 -0.86 0.44
CA GLY A 279 29.82 -1.24 0.78
C GLY A 279 30.47 -2.07 -0.33
N ILE A 280 29.77 -3.08 -0.86
CA ILE A 280 30.25 -3.89 -1.97
C ILE A 280 30.42 -3.06 -3.24
N TYR A 281 29.45 -2.18 -3.55
CA TYR A 281 29.54 -1.28 -4.70
C TYR A 281 30.78 -0.36 -4.61
N ALA A 282 31.06 0.22 -3.44
CA ALA A 282 32.22 1.08 -3.24
C ALA A 282 33.54 0.30 -3.46
N VAL A 283 33.64 -0.93 -2.94
CA VAL A 283 34.81 -1.79 -3.14
C VAL A 283 35.01 -2.16 -4.62
N GLN A 284 33.93 -2.50 -5.33
CA GLN A 284 33.97 -2.79 -6.76
C GLN A 284 34.49 -1.59 -7.56
N ARG A 285 33.97 -0.39 -7.29
CA ARG A 285 34.39 0.84 -7.96
C ARG A 285 35.86 1.19 -7.70
N ILE A 286 36.36 0.99 -6.47
CA ILE A 286 37.78 1.21 -6.14
C ILE A 286 38.67 0.21 -6.89
N ARG A 287 38.25 -1.05 -7.01
CA ARG A 287 38.99 -2.08 -7.75
C ARG A 287 39.04 -1.79 -9.24
N GLU A 288 37.93 -1.39 -9.85
CA GLU A 288 37.89 -0.97 -11.27
C GLU A 288 38.82 0.21 -11.52
N THR A 289 38.81 1.22 -10.64
CA THR A 289 39.70 2.38 -10.77
C THR A 289 41.17 1.96 -10.71
N LYS A 290 41.56 1.12 -9.74
CA LYS A 290 42.94 0.62 -9.62
C LYS A 290 43.38 -0.26 -10.79
N ALA A 291 42.48 -1.05 -11.35
CA ALA A 291 42.80 -1.90 -12.51
C ALA A 291 43.07 -1.07 -13.77
N VAL A 292 42.37 0.05 -13.96
CA VAL A 292 42.63 1.00 -15.06
C VAL A 292 43.98 1.68 -14.88
N THR A 293 44.32 2.16 -13.67
CA THR A 293 45.60 2.85 -13.42
C THR A 293 46.82 1.91 -13.43
N ALA A 294 46.64 0.60 -13.28
CA ALA A 294 47.72 -0.38 -13.33
C ALA A 294 47.97 -0.96 -14.73
N GLY A 295 47.10 -0.66 -15.69
CA GLY A 295 47.22 -1.06 -17.10
C GLY A 295 47.75 0.04 -18.03
N GLU A 296 47.97 1.25 -17.51
CA GLU A 296 48.70 2.36 -18.14
C GLU A 296 50.18 2.33 -17.71
#